data_AF-A0A353R1S5-F1
#
_entry.id   AF-A0A353R1S5-F1
#
_cell.length_a   1.000
_cell.length_b   1.000
_cell.length_c   1.000
_cell.angle_alpha   90.00
_cell.angle_beta   90.00
_cell.angle_gamma   90.00
#
_symmetry.space_group_name_H-M   'P 1'
#
loop_
_entity.id
_entity.type
_entity.pdbx_description
1 polymer ?
#
loop_
_entity_poly.entity_id
_entity_poly.type
_entity_poly.pdbx_seq_one_letter_code
_entity_poly.pdbx_strand_id
1 'polypeptide(L)'
;MNSSFPLLAQIDSPAALRRLPESSLSAVAAELRGYLIETIGKSGGHFAANLGTVELTIALHYIFETPEDRLVWDVGHQTYPHKILTGRREALSTIRKLHGLAPFPQRAESPFDSFGVGHSSTSISAALGMALAFRQQQKDNQCVAVIG
;
A
#
# COMPACT_ATOMS: atom_id res chain seq x y z
N MET A 1 8.21 -22.22 4.88
CA MET A 1 8.39 -20.85 5.39
C MET A 1 9.38 -20.16 4.47
N ASN A 2 9.02 -19.04 3.87
CA ASN A 2 9.90 -18.29 2.96
C ASN A 2 11.09 -17.75 3.77
N SER A 3 12.26 -18.40 3.67
CA SER A 3 13.43 -18.05 4.49
C SER A 3 14.12 -16.75 4.04
N SER A 4 13.77 -16.21 2.88
CA SER A 4 14.44 -15.05 2.29
C SER A 4 14.00 -13.69 2.88
N PHE A 5 12.81 -13.61 3.47
CA PHE A 5 12.22 -12.34 3.97
C PHE A 5 11.60 -12.51 5.37
N PRO A 6 12.41 -12.75 6.42
CA PRO A 6 11.93 -13.10 7.74
C PRO A 6 11.18 -11.97 8.48
N LEU A 7 11.53 -10.70 8.28
CA LEU A 7 10.80 -9.58 8.88
C LEU A 7 9.49 -9.34 8.14
N LEU A 8 9.54 -9.28 6.80
CA LEU A 8 8.37 -9.06 5.97
C LEU A 8 7.33 -10.16 6.16
N ALA A 9 7.76 -11.41 6.38
CA ALA A 9 6.89 -12.55 6.68
C ALA A 9 6.05 -12.38 7.96
N GLN A 10 6.45 -11.50 8.87
CA GLN A 10 5.73 -11.20 10.12
C GLN A 10 4.72 -10.05 9.95
N ILE A 11 4.71 -9.38 8.79
CA ILE A 11 3.92 -8.19 8.52
C ILE A 11 2.78 -8.53 7.57
N ASP A 12 1.68 -9.03 8.13
CA ASP A 12 0.47 -9.32 7.36
C ASP A 12 -0.57 -8.17 7.46
N SER A 13 -0.27 -7.11 8.22
CA SER A 13 -1.11 -5.91 8.32
C SER A 13 -0.31 -4.68 8.76
N PRO A 14 -0.82 -3.45 8.53
CA PRO A 14 -0.22 -2.23 9.07
C PRO A 14 -0.06 -2.22 10.59
N ALA A 15 -0.99 -2.86 11.31
CA ALA A 15 -0.88 -3.02 12.76
C ALA A 15 0.32 -3.89 13.17
N ALA A 16 0.70 -4.89 12.37
CA ALA A 16 1.90 -5.68 12.60
C ALA A 16 3.17 -4.86 12.32
N LEU A 17 3.17 -4.06 11.25
CA LEU A 17 4.26 -3.13 10.94
C LEU A 17 4.53 -2.16 12.10
N ARG A 18 3.47 -1.57 12.68
CA ARG A 18 3.57 -0.62 13.81
C ARG A 18 4.07 -1.22 15.12
N ARG A 19 4.10 -2.55 15.26
CA ARG A 19 4.68 -3.21 16.45
C ARG A 19 6.19 -3.36 16.37
N LEU A 20 6.78 -3.21 15.18
CA LEU A 20 8.22 -3.25 15.03
C LEU A 20 8.84 -1.96 15.56
N PRO A 21 10.05 -2.01 16.15
CA PRO A 21 10.75 -0.80 16.52
C PRO A 21 11.15 -0.03 15.26
N GLU A 22 11.18 1.30 15.34
CA GLU A 22 11.51 2.18 14.21
C GLU A 22 12.86 1.84 13.57
N SER A 23 13.83 1.37 14.37
CA SER A 23 15.14 0.91 13.91
C SER A 23 15.09 -0.29 12.94
N SER A 24 13.99 -1.03 12.92
CA SER A 24 13.78 -2.16 11.99
C SER A 24 13.21 -1.73 10.65
N LEU A 25 12.69 -0.49 10.49
CA LEU A 25 11.98 -0.08 9.27
C LEU A 25 12.89 -0.06 8.04
N SER A 26 14.17 0.27 8.19
CA SER A 26 15.13 0.17 7.08
C SER A 26 15.34 -1.28 6.62
N ALA A 27 15.33 -2.24 7.54
CA ALA A 27 15.43 -3.66 7.20
C ALA A 27 14.13 -4.16 6.52
N VAL A 28 12.96 -3.71 6.99
CA VAL A 28 11.66 -3.97 6.32
C VAL A 28 11.68 -3.43 4.90
N ALA A 29 12.20 -2.22 4.68
CA ALA A 29 12.32 -1.63 3.34
C ALA A 29 13.24 -2.46 2.42
N ALA A 30 14.35 -2.96 2.94
CA ALA A 30 15.25 -3.84 2.20
C ALA A 30 14.56 -5.16 1.80
N GLU A 31 13.87 -5.82 2.73
CA GLU A 31 13.14 -7.06 2.44
C GLU A 31 11.96 -6.83 1.49
N LEU A 32 11.18 -5.76 1.67
CA LEU A 32 10.07 -5.41 0.80
C LEU A 32 10.53 -5.15 -0.64
N ARG A 33 11.65 -4.44 -0.79
CA ARG A 33 12.30 -4.22 -2.08
C ARG A 33 12.78 -5.52 -2.71
N GLY A 34 13.44 -6.39 -1.94
CA GLY A 34 13.87 -7.71 -2.40
C GLY A 34 12.71 -8.56 -2.89
N TYR A 35 11.62 -8.60 -2.11
CA TYR A 35 10.40 -9.33 -2.47
C TYR A 35 9.75 -8.81 -3.76
N LEU A 36 9.68 -7.48 -3.93
CA LEU A 36 9.18 -6.87 -5.17
C LEU A 36 10.03 -7.26 -6.39
N ILE A 37 11.36 -7.23 -6.26
CA ILE A 37 12.29 -7.65 -7.31
C ILE A 37 12.09 -9.13 -7.66
N GLU A 38 11.99 -10.01 -6.66
CA GLU A 38 11.81 -11.44 -6.88
C GLU A 38 10.45 -11.77 -7.52
N THR A 39 9.38 -11.13 -7.05
CA THR A 39 8.01 -11.44 -7.43
C THR A 39 7.62 -10.83 -8.78
N ILE A 40 8.00 -9.57 -9.01
CA ILE A 40 7.55 -8.80 -10.18
C ILE A 40 8.66 -8.60 -11.21
N GLY A 41 9.94 -8.72 -10.83
CA GLY A 41 11.06 -8.53 -11.77
C GLY A 41 11.01 -9.46 -12.99
N LYS A 42 10.27 -10.58 -12.91
CA LYS A 42 10.05 -11.53 -14.00
C LYS A 42 8.84 -11.20 -14.90
N SER A 43 7.97 -10.30 -14.47
CA SER A 43 6.71 -9.94 -15.13
C SER A 43 6.69 -8.43 -15.36
N GLY A 44 6.95 -8.00 -16.60
CA GLY A 44 6.99 -6.58 -16.97
C GLY A 44 5.77 -5.77 -16.52
N GLY A 45 5.95 -4.48 -16.23
CA GLY A 45 4.89 -3.62 -15.70
C GLY A 45 5.44 -2.39 -14.98
N HIS A 46 4.69 -1.85 -14.02
CA HIS A 46 5.00 -0.63 -13.26
C HIS A 46 6.12 -0.81 -12.21
N PHE A 47 7.17 -1.53 -12.56
CA PHE A 47 8.22 -1.97 -11.65
C PHE A 47 8.96 -0.80 -10.97
N ALA A 48 9.42 0.18 -11.74
CA ALA A 48 10.18 1.33 -11.22
C ALA A 48 9.38 2.18 -10.23
N ALA A 49 8.11 2.46 -10.51
CA ALA A 49 7.23 3.26 -9.65
C ALA A 49 7.00 2.61 -8.28
N ASN A 50 6.89 1.28 -8.25
CA ASN A 50 6.75 0.53 -7.00
C ASN A 50 8.04 0.51 -6.17
N LEU A 51 9.22 0.47 -6.81
CA LEU A 51 10.49 0.57 -6.09
C LEU A 51 10.70 1.97 -5.46
N GLY A 52 10.22 3.02 -6.14
CA GLY A 52 10.33 4.41 -5.67
C GLY A 52 9.42 4.77 -4.50
N THR A 53 8.47 3.90 -4.13
CA THR A 53 7.47 4.18 -3.08
C THR A 53 7.56 3.23 -1.88
N VAL A 54 8.58 2.37 -1.82
CA VAL A 54 8.79 1.42 -0.71
C VAL A 54 8.84 2.13 0.63
N GLU A 55 9.77 3.07 0.82
CA GLU A 55 9.97 3.78 2.08
C GLU A 55 8.77 4.64 2.44
N LEU A 56 8.21 5.36 1.46
CA LEU A 56 7.03 6.20 1.66
C LEU A 56 5.84 5.35 2.15
N THR A 57 5.61 4.19 1.53
CA THR A 57 4.49 3.32 1.90
C THR A 57 4.66 2.76 3.32
N ILE A 58 5.90 2.39 3.69
CA ILE A 58 6.21 1.96 5.06
C ILE A 58 5.91 3.08 6.04
N ALA A 59 6.43 4.29 5.80
CA ALA A 59 6.21 5.43 6.67
C ALA A 59 4.72 5.76 6.83
N LEU A 60 3.96 5.76 5.72
CA LEU A 60 2.52 6.02 5.75
C LEU A 60 1.77 4.98 6.59
N HIS A 61 2.02 3.68 6.41
CA HIS A 61 1.35 2.65 7.21
C HIS A 61 1.86 2.55 8.65
N TYR A 62 3.07 3.04 8.92
CA TYR A 62 3.64 3.10 10.25
C TYR A 62 3.03 4.28 11.06
N ILE A 63 2.80 5.42 10.43
CA ILE A 63 2.31 6.63 11.09
C ILE A 63 0.78 6.68 11.14
N PHE A 64 0.09 6.31 10.07
CA PHE A 64 -1.37 6.43 9.96
C PHE A 64 -2.10 5.13 10.35
N GLU A 65 -3.25 5.29 10.99
CA GLU A 65 -4.10 4.19 11.46
C GLU A 65 -5.02 3.68 10.35
N THR A 66 -4.43 3.23 9.24
CA THR A 66 -5.21 2.62 8.15
C THR A 66 -5.87 1.31 8.63
N PRO A 67 -7.14 1.03 8.24
CA PRO A 67 -7.95 1.73 7.25
C PRO A 67 -8.86 2.85 7.79
N GLU A 68 -8.77 3.19 9.09
CA GLU A 68 -9.55 4.28 9.68
C GLU A 68 -9.10 5.63 9.09
N ASP A 69 -7.78 5.83 9.06
CA ASP A 69 -7.17 6.86 8.21
C ASP A 69 -7.18 6.43 6.74
N ARG A 70 -7.41 7.40 5.86
CA ARG A 70 -7.57 7.18 4.42
C ARG A 70 -6.30 7.52 3.67
N LEU A 71 -5.69 6.51 3.06
CA LEU A 71 -4.66 6.71 2.05
C LEU A 71 -5.28 6.61 0.66
N VAL A 72 -5.08 7.64 -0.16
CA VAL A 72 -5.58 7.73 -1.55
C VAL A 72 -4.38 7.85 -2.49
N TRP A 73 -4.11 6.82 -3.27
CA TRP A 73 -3.02 6.80 -4.24
C TRP A 73 -3.50 7.23 -5.61
N ASP A 74 -2.88 8.25 -6.21
CA ASP A 74 -3.21 8.69 -7.57
C ASP A 74 -2.71 7.68 -8.62
N VAL A 75 -3.51 7.37 -9.64
CA VAL A 75 -3.33 6.27 -10.63
C VAL A 75 -3.27 4.88 -10.01
N GLY A 76 -2.45 4.66 -8.98
CA GLY A 76 -2.34 3.41 -8.24
C GLY A 76 -1.24 2.46 -8.74
N HIS A 77 -0.53 2.82 -9.80
CA HIS A 77 0.51 1.99 -10.40
C HIS A 77 1.75 1.76 -9.50
N GLN A 78 1.88 2.55 -8.45
CA GLN A 78 2.93 2.58 -7.44
C GLN A 78 2.53 1.91 -6.10
N THR A 79 1.49 1.07 -6.09
CA THR A 79 0.85 0.59 -4.84
C THR A 79 1.09 -0.88 -4.52
N TYR A 80 2.04 -1.55 -5.18
CA TYR A 80 2.40 -2.93 -4.82
C TYR A 80 3.00 -3.03 -3.42
N PRO A 81 3.90 -2.11 -2.96
CA PRO A 81 4.27 -2.05 -1.55
C PRO A 81 3.05 -1.97 -0.62
N HIS A 82 2.05 -1.16 -1.01
CA HIS A 82 0.82 -0.97 -0.23
C HIS A 82 0.02 -2.28 -0.16
N LYS A 83 -0.20 -2.97 -1.29
CA LYS A 83 -0.88 -4.27 -1.31
C LYS A 83 -0.15 -5.31 -0.45
N ILE A 84 1.18 -5.37 -0.52
CA ILE A 84 2.00 -6.30 0.28
C ILE A 84 1.78 -6.06 1.78
N LEU A 85 1.92 -4.81 2.24
CA LEU A 85 1.82 -4.45 3.67
C LEU A 85 0.39 -4.49 4.23
N THR A 86 -0.60 -4.70 3.36
CA THR A 86 -2.04 -4.76 3.72
C THR A 86 -2.63 -6.15 3.47
N GLY A 87 -1.82 -7.19 3.73
CA GLY A 87 -2.28 -8.58 3.77
C GLY A 87 -2.36 -9.29 2.43
N ARG A 88 -1.87 -8.68 1.34
CA ARG A 88 -1.93 -9.25 -0.02
C ARG A 88 -0.58 -9.68 -0.57
N ARG A 89 0.43 -9.86 0.28
CA ARG A 89 1.79 -10.31 -0.09
C ARG A 89 1.76 -11.55 -0.98
N GLU A 90 1.22 -12.67 -0.47
CA GLU A 90 1.23 -13.96 -1.20
C GLU A 90 0.45 -13.92 -2.52
N ALA A 91 -0.63 -13.14 -2.56
CA ALA A 91 -1.47 -12.97 -3.75
C ALA A 91 -0.84 -12.07 -4.82
N LEU A 92 0.26 -11.36 -4.53
CA LEU A 92 0.89 -10.42 -5.47
C LEU A 92 1.35 -11.09 -6.77
N SER A 93 1.75 -12.36 -6.73
CA SER A 93 2.09 -13.16 -7.90
C SER A 93 0.94 -13.36 -8.90
N THR A 94 -0.30 -13.08 -8.47
CA THR A 94 -1.52 -13.16 -9.30
C THR A 94 -1.91 -11.83 -9.93
N ILE A 95 -1.20 -10.74 -9.62
CA ILE A 95 -1.59 -9.40 -10.07
C ILE A 95 -1.73 -9.33 -11.60
N ARG A 96 -2.78 -8.66 -12.07
CA ARG A 96 -3.14 -8.52 -13.50
C ARG A 96 -3.58 -9.81 -14.20
N LYS A 97 -3.65 -10.94 -13.50
CA LYS A 97 -4.21 -12.18 -14.04
C LYS A 97 -5.71 -12.20 -13.85
N LEU A 98 -6.41 -12.93 -14.70
CA LEU A 98 -7.83 -13.21 -14.52
C LEU A 98 -8.05 -13.86 -13.14
N HIS A 99 -9.00 -13.33 -12.36
CA HIS A 99 -9.27 -13.73 -10.97
C HIS A 99 -8.13 -13.48 -9.96
N GLY A 100 -7.08 -12.75 -10.35
CA GLY A 100 -6.01 -12.30 -9.46
C GLY A 100 -6.21 -10.87 -8.95
N LEU A 101 -5.19 -10.33 -8.27
CA LEU A 101 -5.22 -8.95 -7.79
C LEU A 101 -5.35 -7.94 -8.95
N ALA A 102 -6.09 -6.86 -8.70
CA ALA A 102 -6.21 -5.74 -9.60
C ALA A 102 -4.85 -5.02 -9.75
N PRO A 103 -4.56 -4.44 -10.93
CA PRO A 103 -3.33 -3.67 -11.16
C PRO A 103 -3.20 -2.44 -10.26
N PHE A 104 -4.32 -1.92 -9.77
CA PHE A 104 -4.41 -0.68 -8.99
C PHE A 104 -5.26 -0.90 -7.73
N PRO A 105 -5.30 0.04 -6.77
CA PRO A 105 -6.21 -0.03 -5.65
C PRO A 105 -7.67 -0.15 -6.11
N GLN A 106 -8.36 -1.12 -5.52
CA GLN A 106 -9.75 -1.43 -5.82
C GLN A 106 -10.50 -1.63 -4.50
N ARG A 107 -11.51 -0.78 -4.25
CA ARG A 107 -12.27 -0.74 -2.98
C ARG A 107 -12.90 -2.08 -2.59
N ALA A 108 -13.32 -2.88 -3.57
CA ALA A 108 -13.89 -4.20 -3.33
C ALA A 108 -12.84 -5.28 -3.03
N GLU A 109 -11.55 -5.03 -3.34
CA GLU A 109 -10.45 -5.96 -3.10
C GLU A 109 -9.92 -5.86 -1.66
N SER A 110 -9.93 -4.67 -1.06
CA SER A 110 -9.34 -4.44 0.26
C SER A 110 -9.92 -3.22 0.96
N PRO A 111 -10.14 -3.26 2.30
CA PRO A 111 -10.54 -2.09 3.07
C PRO A 111 -9.46 -0.99 3.11
N PHE A 112 -8.20 -1.33 2.79
CA PHE A 112 -7.10 -0.38 2.72
C PHE A 112 -7.06 0.40 1.39
N ASP A 113 -7.79 -0.04 0.37
CA ASP A 113 -7.91 0.62 -0.92
C ASP A 113 -9.04 1.68 -0.83
N SER A 114 -8.76 2.81 -0.18
CA SER A 114 -9.77 3.82 0.19
C SER A 114 -10.54 4.39 -1.01
N PHE A 115 -9.91 4.42 -2.19
CA PHE A 115 -10.48 4.94 -3.44
C PHE A 115 -10.05 4.06 -4.62
N GLY A 116 -10.96 3.83 -5.56
CA GLY A 116 -10.66 3.09 -6.79
C GLY A 116 -10.06 4.02 -7.82
N VAL A 117 -8.93 3.63 -8.42
CA VAL A 117 -8.18 4.48 -9.35
C VAL A 117 -7.78 3.76 -10.64
N GLY A 118 -7.35 4.56 -11.62
CA GLY A 118 -6.82 4.12 -12.91
C GLY A 118 -6.46 5.33 -13.78
N HIS A 119 -7.36 6.31 -13.83
CA HIS A 119 -7.06 7.65 -14.36
C HIS A 119 -6.30 8.49 -13.33
N SER A 120 -5.42 9.37 -13.80
CA SER A 120 -4.64 10.28 -12.97
C SER A 120 -5.46 11.47 -12.47
N SER A 121 -4.90 12.20 -11.50
CA SER A 121 -5.36 13.49 -11.00
C SER A 121 -6.72 13.45 -10.29
N THR A 122 -7.08 12.29 -9.72
CA THR A 122 -8.34 12.08 -9.01
C THR A 122 -8.17 12.05 -7.49
N SER A 123 -6.95 11.83 -6.99
CA SER A 123 -6.65 11.61 -5.57
C SER A 123 -6.98 12.78 -4.65
N ILE A 124 -6.59 14.00 -5.02
CA ILE A 124 -6.78 15.20 -4.18
C ILE A 124 -8.27 15.47 -3.94
N SER A 125 -9.06 15.45 -5.01
CA SER A 125 -10.51 15.66 -4.94
C SER A 125 -11.19 14.58 -4.09
N ALA A 126 -10.79 13.32 -4.24
CA ALA A 126 -11.31 12.22 -3.45
C ALA A 126 -10.95 12.36 -1.96
N ALA A 127 -9.68 12.64 -1.64
CA ALA A 127 -9.20 12.84 -0.28
C ALA A 127 -9.87 14.04 0.40
N LEU A 128 -10.08 15.15 -0.33
CA LEU A 128 -10.83 16.31 0.17
C LEU A 128 -12.27 15.93 0.54
N GLY A 129 -12.97 15.20 -0.34
CA GLY A 129 -14.33 14.72 -0.05
C GLY A 129 -14.39 13.85 1.20
N MET A 130 -13.43 12.94 1.38
CA MET A 130 -13.32 12.10 2.58
C MET A 130 -13.04 12.93 3.84
N ALA A 131 -12.14 13.91 3.77
CA ALA A 131 -11.83 14.80 4.90
C ALA A 131 -13.04 15.66 5.31
N LEU A 132 -13.80 16.18 4.35
CA LEU A 132 -15.04 16.92 4.62
C LEU A 132 -16.09 16.02 5.30
N ALA A 133 -16.20 14.76 4.89
CA ALA A 133 -17.10 13.79 5.51
C ALA A 133 -16.68 13.45 6.95
N PHE A 134 -15.38 13.27 7.23
CA PHE A 134 -14.88 13.08 8.60
C PHE A 134 -15.17 14.28 9.49
N ARG A 135 -14.93 15.49 8.98
CA ARG A 135 -15.26 16.73 9.70
C ARG A 135 -16.74 16.80 10.05
N GLN A 136 -17.63 16.44 9.12
CA GLN A 136 -19.08 16.44 9.37
C GLN A 136 -19.51 15.37 10.38
N GLN A 137 -18.80 14.25 10.44
CA GLN A 137 -19.02 13.17 11.41
C GLN A 137 -18.31 13.40 12.75
N GLN A 138 -17.63 14.55 12.94
CA GLN A 138 -16.84 14.85 14.14
C GLN A 138 -15.78 13.77 14.42
N LYS A 139 -15.14 13.28 13.36
CA LYS A 139 -14.03 12.32 13.43
C LYS A 139 -12.70 13.02 13.18
N ASP A 140 -11.70 12.66 13.98
CA ASP A 140 -10.33 13.20 13.88
C ASP A 140 -9.42 12.41 12.92
N ASN A 141 -10.01 11.48 12.16
CA ASN A 141 -9.31 10.68 11.17
C ASN A 141 -8.65 11.52 10.07
N GLN A 142 -7.52 11.03 9.57
CA GLN A 142 -6.70 11.69 8.57
C GLN A 142 -7.00 11.19 7.16
N CYS A 143 -6.85 12.08 6.17
CA CYS A 143 -6.93 11.75 4.75
C CYS A 143 -5.64 12.22 4.04
N VAL A 144 -4.93 11.30 3.42
CA VAL A 144 -3.65 11.56 2.75
C VAL A 144 -3.76 11.18 1.28
N ALA A 145 -3.55 12.15 0.39
CA ALA A 145 -3.41 11.92 -1.04
C ALA A 145 -1.92 11.75 -1.38
N VAL A 146 -1.57 10.67 -2.09
CA VAL A 146 -0.24 10.45 -2.65
C VAL A 146 -0.31 10.62 -4.15
N ILE A 147 0.34 11.65 -4.66
CA ILE A 147 0.34 12.04 -6.07
C ILE A 147 1.79 12.25 -6.54
N GLY A 148 2.08 11.85 -7.78
CA GLY A 148 3.39 12.00 -8.43
C GLY A 148 3.37 13.04 -9.53
#